data_AF-A0A9E6CX62-F1
#
_entry.id   AF-A0A9E6CX62-F1
#
_cell.length_a   1.000
_cell.length_b   1.000
_cell.length_c   1.000
_cell.angle_alpha   90.00
_cell.angle_beta   90.00
_cell.angle_gamma   90.00
#
_symmetry.space_group_name_H-M   'P 1'
#
loop_
_entity.id
_entity.type
_entity.pdbx_description
1 polymer ?
#
loop_
_entity_poly.entity_id
_entity_poly.type
_entity_poly.pdbx_seq_one_letter_code
_entity_poly.pdbx_strand_id
1 'polypeptide(L)'
;MTPNVSFFYMYLKAFQKDRNYILRNVQYERRESLSRLIITQSIENYLCVENPLGIEDSFIKQLKKIRHYNIEFVYDFYKLASNIYRYSVNINQLEFIWDGSSHDQKYEQEWRYFLIRLIADLAHHKSFNRIIIKGAVVYGDQENSILKTTLLKILSAKFPRIYTELHAQLRLTA
;
A
#
# COMPACT_ATOMS: atom_id res chain seq x y z
N MET A 1 13.78 20.31 3.78
CA MET A 1 12.92 19.29 4.40
C MET A 1 13.48 17.93 4.02
N THR A 2 14.29 17.33 4.90
CA THR A 2 14.85 16.01 4.68
C THR A 2 13.83 14.97 5.15
N PRO A 3 13.44 13.97 4.35
CA PRO A 3 12.71 12.83 4.87
C PRO A 3 13.57 12.23 5.97
N ASN A 4 12.97 11.91 7.13
CA ASN A 4 13.65 11.46 8.34
C ASN A 4 14.70 10.39 7.98
N VAL A 5 15.98 10.81 7.96
CA VAL A 5 17.12 10.04 7.44
C VAL A 5 17.23 8.70 8.17
N SER A 6 16.75 8.64 9.41
CA SER A 6 16.64 7.43 10.23
C SER A 6 15.72 6.37 9.61
N PHE A 7 14.55 6.76 9.08
CA PHE A 7 13.60 5.81 8.48
C PHE A 7 14.07 5.30 7.10
N PHE A 8 14.79 6.15 6.36
CA PHE A 8 15.40 5.81 5.07
C PHE A 8 16.60 4.86 5.23
N TYR A 9 17.46 5.07 6.24
CA TYR A 9 18.55 4.14 6.57
C TYR A 9 18.04 2.82 7.18
N MET A 10 16.97 2.87 8.00
CA MET A 10 16.28 1.67 8.49
C MET A 10 15.75 0.82 7.33
N TYR A 11 15.27 1.45 6.26
CA TYR A 11 14.74 0.77 5.07
C TYR A 11 15.77 -0.01 4.24
N LEU A 12 17.00 0.49 4.08
CA LEU A 12 18.04 -0.22 3.31
C LEU A 12 18.62 -1.44 4.05
N LYS A 13 18.65 -1.40 5.39
CA LYS A 13 19.18 -2.50 6.23
C LYS A 13 18.28 -3.72 6.29
N ALA A 14 16.94 -3.55 6.22
CA ALA A 14 15.98 -4.66 6.20
C ALA A 14 16.19 -5.67 5.07
N PHE A 15 16.89 -5.28 4.00
CA PHE A 15 16.85 -5.98 2.72
C PHE A 15 18.23 -6.29 2.13
N GLN A 16 19.29 -6.39 2.94
CA GLN A 16 20.57 -6.93 2.46
C GLN A 16 20.48 -8.40 2.00
N LYS A 17 19.39 -9.11 2.32
CA LYS A 17 19.08 -10.47 1.85
C LYS A 17 17.85 -10.55 0.94
N ASP A 18 17.29 -9.42 0.49
CA ASP A 18 16.16 -9.45 -0.46
C ASP A 18 16.64 -10.05 -1.78
N ARG A 19 16.36 -11.33 -2.00
CA ARG A 19 16.67 -11.93 -3.28
C ARG A 19 15.68 -11.45 -4.33
N ASN A 20 14.51 -10.89 -3.98
CA ASN A 20 13.42 -10.55 -4.90
C ASN A 20 13.59 -9.20 -5.63
N TYR A 21 14.77 -8.94 -6.21
CA TYR A 21 15.08 -7.67 -6.88
C TYR A 21 14.14 -7.33 -8.05
N ILE A 22 13.70 -8.32 -8.85
CA ILE A 22 12.78 -8.13 -9.97
C ILE A 22 11.43 -7.62 -9.46
N LEU A 23 10.82 -8.34 -8.52
CA LEU A 23 9.57 -7.92 -7.88
C LEU A 23 9.71 -6.54 -7.20
N ARG A 24 10.84 -6.26 -6.56
CA ARG A 24 11.10 -4.94 -5.97
C ARG A 24 11.12 -3.84 -7.03
N ASN A 25 11.74 -4.08 -8.18
CA ASN A 25 11.78 -3.11 -9.28
C ASN A 25 10.37 -2.90 -9.86
N VAL A 26 9.63 -3.96 -10.12
CA VAL A 26 8.21 -3.90 -10.53
C VAL A 26 7.39 -3.07 -9.53
N GLN A 27 7.54 -3.32 -8.23
CA GLN A 27 6.85 -2.56 -7.18
C GLN A 27 7.25 -1.08 -7.16
N TYR A 28 8.51 -0.76 -7.45
CA TYR A 28 8.99 0.62 -7.54
C TYR A 28 8.41 1.33 -8.76
N GLU A 29 8.50 0.73 -9.93
CA GLU A 29 7.99 1.28 -11.20
C GLU A 29 6.48 1.48 -11.17
N ARG A 30 5.74 0.56 -10.54
CA ARG A 30 4.27 0.62 -10.44
C ARG A 30 3.76 1.42 -9.25
N ARG A 31 4.64 2.00 -8.42
CA ARG A 31 4.27 2.72 -7.19
C ARG A 31 3.22 3.79 -7.44
N GLU A 32 3.42 4.63 -8.45
CA GLU A 32 2.50 5.75 -8.72
C GLU A 32 1.11 5.24 -9.13
N SER A 33 1.05 4.38 -10.14
CA SER A 33 -0.19 3.81 -10.66
C SER A 33 -0.96 3.02 -9.60
N LEU A 34 -0.26 2.24 -8.78
CA LEU A 34 -0.89 1.42 -7.74
C LEU A 34 -1.24 2.24 -6.48
N SER A 35 -0.58 3.36 -6.22
CA SER A 35 -1.00 4.33 -5.20
C SER A 35 -2.31 5.00 -5.59
N ARG A 36 -2.49 5.35 -6.87
CA ARG A 36 -3.79 5.82 -7.40
C ARG A 36 -4.86 4.75 -7.23
N LEU A 37 -4.54 3.49 -7.56
CA LEU A 37 -5.45 2.35 -7.36
C LEU A 37 -5.91 2.21 -5.90
N ILE A 38 -5.00 2.33 -4.93
CA ILE A 38 -5.36 2.31 -3.49
C ILE A 38 -6.45 3.35 -3.19
N ILE A 39 -6.25 4.58 -3.66
CA ILE A 39 -7.17 5.69 -3.39
C ILE A 39 -8.52 5.47 -4.07
N THR A 40 -8.52 5.13 -5.36
CA THR A 40 -9.76 4.90 -6.12
C THR A 40 -10.56 3.74 -5.52
N GLN A 41 -9.90 2.63 -5.20
CA GLN A 41 -10.57 1.47 -4.61
C GLN A 41 -11.12 1.79 -3.21
N SER A 42 -10.41 2.59 -2.40
CA SER A 42 -10.94 3.04 -1.10
C SER A 42 -12.16 3.95 -1.22
N ILE A 43 -12.23 4.79 -2.27
CA ILE A 43 -13.43 5.59 -2.56
C ILE A 43 -14.59 4.69 -2.94
N GLU A 44 -14.39 3.76 -3.88
CA GLU A 44 -15.41 2.78 -4.29
C GLU A 44 -15.91 1.94 -3.11
N ASN A 45 -14.98 1.46 -2.29
CA ASN A 45 -15.29 0.67 -1.10
C ASN A 45 -16.07 1.50 -0.07
N TYR A 46 -15.73 2.78 0.12
CA TYR A 46 -16.50 3.67 0.99
C TYR A 46 -17.95 3.80 0.49
N LEU A 47 -18.13 4.03 -0.82
CA LEU A 47 -19.45 4.15 -1.42
C LEU A 47 -20.26 2.85 -1.30
N CYS A 48 -19.62 1.69 -1.48
CA CYS A 48 -20.31 0.40 -1.44
C CYS A 48 -20.58 -0.10 -0.02
N VAL A 49 -19.61 0.03 0.89
CA VAL A 49 -19.66 -0.56 2.24
C VAL A 49 -20.32 0.39 3.23
N GLU A 50 -20.00 1.69 3.17
CA GLU A 50 -20.49 2.67 4.15
C GLU A 50 -21.70 3.48 3.65
N ASN A 51 -21.97 3.49 2.35
CA ASN A 51 -23.14 4.12 1.75
C ASN A 51 -23.97 3.14 0.88
N PRO A 52 -24.42 1.99 1.42
CA PRO A 52 -25.12 0.97 0.63
C PRO A 52 -26.45 1.45 0.03
N LEU A 53 -27.07 2.48 0.62
CA LEU A 53 -28.30 3.10 0.13
C LEU A 53 -28.07 4.12 -0.98
N GLY A 54 -26.80 4.43 -1.30
CA GLY A 54 -26.46 5.38 -2.37
C GLY A 54 -26.93 6.80 -2.09
N ILE A 55 -27.04 7.21 -0.82
CA ILE A 55 -27.50 8.55 -0.45
C ILE A 55 -26.50 9.56 -0.99
N GLU A 56 -26.98 10.48 -1.83
CA GLU A 56 -26.14 11.51 -2.44
C GLU A 56 -26.19 12.82 -1.67
N ASP A 57 -25.42 12.90 -0.59
CA ASP A 57 -25.18 14.16 0.11
C ASP A 57 -24.16 15.06 -0.61
N SER A 58 -23.95 16.27 -0.09
CA SER A 58 -23.00 17.23 -0.64
C SER A 58 -21.56 16.70 -0.67
N PHE A 59 -21.17 15.89 0.32
CA PHE A 59 -19.84 15.30 0.42
C PHE A 59 -19.64 14.21 -0.63
N ILE A 60 -20.60 13.30 -0.82
CA ILE A 60 -20.57 12.25 -1.86
C ILE A 60 -20.51 12.88 -3.25
N LYS A 61 -21.31 13.93 -3.49
CA LYS A 61 -21.26 14.68 -4.75
C LYS A 61 -19.90 15.34 -4.98
N GLN A 62 -19.27 15.86 -3.94
CA GLN A 62 -17.91 16.40 -4.02
C GLN A 62 -16.90 15.28 -4.32
N LEU A 63 -16.97 14.16 -3.60
CA LEU A 63 -16.06 13.02 -3.76
C LEU A 63 -16.07 12.47 -5.19
N LYS A 64 -17.26 12.33 -5.80
CA LYS A 64 -17.42 11.89 -7.21
C LYS A 64 -16.82 12.85 -8.24
N LYS A 65 -16.67 14.14 -7.90
CA LYS A 65 -16.14 15.17 -8.82
C LYS A 65 -14.62 15.30 -8.78
N ILE A 66 -13.94 14.68 -7.82
CA ILE A 66 -12.51 14.87 -7.63
C ILE A 66 -11.71 14.14 -8.71
N ARG A 67 -10.77 14.87 -9.31
CA ARG A 67 -9.90 14.41 -10.40
C ARG A 67 -8.42 14.29 -10.01
N HIS A 68 -8.02 14.93 -8.91
CA HIS A 68 -6.65 14.96 -8.42
C HIS A 68 -6.60 14.41 -7.00
N TYR A 69 -5.61 13.57 -6.73
CA TYR A 69 -5.41 12.93 -5.44
C TYR A 69 -3.96 13.15 -4.99
N ASN A 70 -3.76 13.38 -3.69
CA ASN A 70 -2.42 13.27 -3.12
C ASN A 70 -2.05 11.79 -2.96
N ILE A 71 -1.40 11.25 -3.99
CA ILE A 71 -0.90 9.88 -4.01
C ILE A 71 0.23 9.65 -2.99
N GLU A 72 0.98 10.68 -2.60
CA GLU A 72 2.07 10.57 -1.64
C GLU A 72 1.56 10.23 -0.22
N PHE A 73 0.29 10.55 0.05
CA PHE A 73 -0.34 10.20 1.32
C PHE A 73 -0.28 8.69 1.60
N VAL A 74 -0.41 7.85 0.57
CA VAL A 74 -0.44 6.38 0.69
C VAL A 74 0.90 5.70 0.42
N TYR A 75 1.97 6.44 0.14
CA TYR A 75 3.28 5.84 -0.21
C TYR A 75 3.86 4.95 0.89
N ASP A 76 3.76 5.36 2.15
CA ASP A 76 4.26 4.56 3.27
C ASP A 76 3.45 3.27 3.44
N PHE A 77 2.14 3.34 3.23
CA PHE A 77 1.26 2.17 3.24
C PHE A 77 1.60 1.22 2.09
N TYR A 78 1.73 1.74 0.86
CA TYR A 78 2.12 0.96 -0.32
C TYR A 78 3.47 0.26 -0.10
N LYS A 79 4.44 0.99 0.47
CA LYS A 79 5.76 0.47 0.79
C LYS A 79 5.71 -0.64 1.85
N LEU A 80 4.95 -0.47 2.93
CA LEU A 80 4.78 -1.52 3.94
C LEU A 80 4.08 -2.75 3.36
N ALA A 81 3.02 -2.57 2.57
CA ALA A 81 2.33 -3.65 1.88
C ALA A 81 3.28 -4.41 0.92
N SER A 82 4.12 -3.69 0.18
CA SER A 82 5.13 -4.27 -0.72
C SER A 82 6.11 -5.14 0.05
N ASN A 83 6.57 -4.67 1.21
CA ASN A 83 7.50 -5.41 2.06
C ASN A 83 6.85 -6.67 2.66
N ILE A 84 5.61 -6.56 3.14
CA ILE A 84 4.84 -7.70 3.64
C ILE A 84 4.70 -8.76 2.55
N TYR A 85 4.36 -8.33 1.33
CA TYR A 85 4.23 -9.23 0.20
C TYR A 85 5.55 -9.93 -0.14
N ARG A 86 6.64 -9.18 -0.33
CA ARG A 86 7.97 -9.77 -0.61
C ARG A 86 8.44 -10.72 0.49
N TYR A 87 8.09 -10.46 1.75
CA TYR A 87 8.37 -11.38 2.85
C TYR A 87 7.52 -12.65 2.77
N SER A 88 6.23 -12.51 2.43
CA SER A 88 5.29 -13.63 2.35
C SER A 88 5.53 -14.56 1.17
N VAL A 89 6.09 -14.06 0.07
CA VAL A 89 6.36 -14.87 -1.12
C VAL A 89 7.84 -15.24 -1.17
N ASN A 90 8.12 -16.51 -0.92
CA ASN A 90 9.45 -17.09 -1.10
C ASN A 90 9.68 -17.39 -2.60
N ILE A 91 9.74 -16.34 -3.42
CA ILE A 91 9.88 -16.47 -4.87
C ILE A 91 11.29 -16.95 -5.18
N ASN A 92 11.40 -18.17 -5.71
CA ASN A 92 12.57 -18.53 -6.50
C ASN A 92 12.50 -17.73 -7.80
N GLN A 93 13.26 -16.63 -7.89
CA GLN A 93 13.20 -15.71 -9.03
C GLN A 93 13.51 -16.33 -10.40
N LEU A 94 14.00 -17.56 -10.41
CA LEU A 94 14.42 -18.33 -11.58
C LEU A 94 13.42 -19.42 -11.95
N GLU A 95 12.21 -19.41 -11.38
CA GLU A 95 11.16 -20.31 -11.87
C GLU A 95 10.89 -20.06 -13.35
N PHE A 96 10.91 -21.15 -14.12
CA PHE A 96 10.72 -21.11 -15.55
C PHE A 96 9.26 -20.78 -15.86
N ILE A 97 9.03 -19.68 -16.57
CA ILE A 97 7.69 -19.27 -17.02
C ILE A 97 7.43 -19.90 -18.38
N TRP A 98 6.53 -20.88 -18.43
CA TRP A 98 6.25 -21.68 -19.62
C TRP A 98 5.24 -21.05 -20.59
N ASP A 99 4.57 -19.97 -20.20
CA ASP A 99 3.52 -19.30 -20.99
C ASP A 99 4.04 -18.18 -21.91
N GLY A 100 5.35 -17.91 -21.91
CA GLY A 100 5.98 -16.88 -22.72
C GLY A 100 5.91 -15.46 -22.14
N SER A 101 5.28 -15.26 -20.98
CA SER A 101 5.27 -13.97 -20.28
C SER A 101 6.63 -13.64 -19.67
N SER A 102 6.96 -12.35 -19.54
CA SER A 102 8.16 -11.95 -18.80
C SER A 102 7.95 -12.10 -17.28
N HIS A 103 9.04 -12.31 -16.54
CA HIS A 103 9.00 -12.31 -15.07
C HIS A 103 8.41 -11.02 -14.52
N ASP A 104 8.70 -9.87 -15.13
CA ASP A 104 8.15 -8.58 -14.73
C ASP A 104 6.63 -8.54 -14.83
N GLN A 105 6.07 -9.03 -15.95
CA GLN A 105 4.63 -9.08 -16.16
C GLN A 105 3.93 -9.99 -15.15
N LYS A 106 4.50 -11.17 -14.88
CA LYS A 106 3.97 -12.10 -13.90
C LYS A 106 3.98 -11.49 -12.49
N TYR A 107 5.11 -10.95 -12.07
CA TYR A 107 5.23 -10.31 -10.76
C TYR A 107 4.35 -9.07 -10.62
N GLU A 108 4.16 -8.31 -11.70
CA GLU A 108 3.23 -7.17 -11.70
C GLU A 108 1.79 -7.64 -11.45
N GLN A 109 1.35 -8.66 -12.18
CA GLN A 109 -0.01 -9.18 -12.06
C GLN A 109 -0.26 -9.75 -10.67
N GLU A 110 0.66 -10.58 -10.16
CA GLU A 110 0.55 -11.18 -8.83
C GLU A 110 0.58 -10.12 -7.71
N TRP A 111 1.47 -9.13 -7.82
CA TRP A 111 1.54 -8.01 -6.89
C TRP A 111 0.25 -7.18 -6.90
N ARG A 112 -0.23 -6.81 -8.09
CA ARG A 112 -1.47 -6.05 -8.23
C ARG A 112 -2.66 -6.81 -7.67
N TYR A 113 -2.76 -8.11 -7.95
CA TYR A 113 -3.82 -8.97 -7.42
C TYR A 113 -3.80 -9.01 -5.89
N PHE A 114 -2.62 -9.26 -5.31
CA PHE A 114 -2.45 -9.24 -3.85
C PHE A 114 -2.87 -7.88 -3.26
N LEU A 115 -2.45 -6.77 -3.87
CA LEU A 115 -2.75 -5.44 -3.37
C LEU A 115 -4.25 -5.14 -3.42
N ILE A 116 -4.95 -5.50 -4.50
CA ILE A 116 -6.42 -5.35 -4.62
C ILE A 116 -7.12 -6.15 -3.52
N ARG A 117 -6.73 -7.42 -3.33
CA ARG A 117 -7.28 -8.27 -2.27
C ARG A 117 -7.03 -7.67 -0.89
N LEU A 118 -5.83 -7.16 -0.63
CA LEU A 118 -5.49 -6.52 0.63
C LEU A 118 -6.36 -5.28 0.91
N ILE A 119 -6.57 -4.42 -0.09
CA ILE A 119 -7.42 -3.23 0.04
C ILE A 119 -8.87 -3.63 0.30
N ALA A 120 -9.39 -4.62 -0.43
CA ALA A 120 -10.75 -5.13 -0.25
C ALA A 120 -10.94 -5.70 1.17
N ASP A 121 -9.99 -6.48 1.68
CA ASP A 121 -10.04 -7.00 3.04
C ASP A 121 -10.03 -5.87 4.09
N LEU A 122 -9.17 -4.87 3.90
CA LEU A 122 -9.04 -3.74 4.83
C LEU A 122 -10.23 -2.76 4.76
N ALA A 123 -11.00 -2.79 3.67
CA ALA A 123 -12.16 -1.93 3.48
C ALA A 123 -13.24 -2.09 4.57
N HIS A 124 -13.35 -3.28 5.16
CA HIS A 124 -14.29 -3.55 6.24
C HIS A 124 -13.82 -3.00 7.60
N HIS A 125 -12.56 -2.58 7.71
CA HIS A 125 -12.09 -1.90 8.92
C HIS A 125 -12.70 -0.49 8.99
N LYS A 126 -13.40 -0.20 10.09
CA LYS A 126 -14.24 0.99 10.37
C LYS A 126 -13.68 2.37 10.00
N SER A 127 -12.38 2.50 9.76
CA SER A 127 -11.73 3.78 9.49
C SER A 127 -10.80 3.76 8.27
N PHE A 128 -10.57 2.60 7.66
CA PHE A 128 -9.55 2.46 6.61
C PHE A 128 -9.86 3.36 5.40
N ASN A 129 -11.05 3.22 4.81
CA ASN A 129 -11.45 4.03 3.66
C ASN A 129 -11.52 5.53 4.01
N ARG A 130 -12.09 5.87 5.17
CA ARG A 130 -12.19 7.26 5.65
C ARG A 130 -10.84 7.93 5.83
N ILE A 131 -9.83 7.21 6.34
CA ILE A 131 -8.48 7.75 6.52
C ILE A 131 -7.85 8.09 5.17
N ILE A 132 -7.97 7.19 4.18
CA ILE A 132 -7.45 7.41 2.83
C ILE A 132 -8.17 8.57 2.16
N ILE A 133 -9.50 8.65 2.24
CA ILE A 133 -10.26 9.78 1.70
C ILE A 133 -9.85 11.09 2.39
N LYS A 134 -9.78 11.13 3.72
CA LYS A 134 -9.37 12.34 4.42
C LYS A 134 -7.96 12.78 4.01
N GLY A 135 -7.00 11.87 4.00
CA GLY A 135 -5.60 12.22 3.75
C GLY A 135 -5.23 12.46 2.29
N ALA A 136 -5.77 11.66 1.37
CA ALA A 136 -5.42 11.75 -0.05
C ALA A 136 -6.35 12.67 -0.85
N VAL A 137 -7.54 12.98 -0.33
CA VAL A 137 -8.59 13.69 -1.07
C VAL A 137 -8.95 15.01 -0.40
N VAL A 138 -9.32 15.00 0.88
CA VAL A 138 -9.80 16.20 1.58
C VAL A 138 -8.66 17.10 2.03
N TYR A 139 -7.61 16.52 2.60
CA TYR A 139 -6.45 17.23 3.15
C TYR A 139 -5.19 17.01 2.30
N GLY A 140 -5.35 16.84 0.99
CA GLY A 140 -4.30 16.43 0.07
C GLY A 140 -2.99 17.21 0.22
N ASP A 141 -3.03 18.49 0.57
CA ASP A 141 -1.81 19.32 0.66
C ASP A 141 -1.28 19.51 2.10
N GLN A 142 -1.93 18.90 3.10
CA GLN A 142 -1.56 19.07 4.51
C GLN A 142 -0.77 17.87 5.05
N GLU A 143 0.19 18.14 5.94
CA GLU A 143 0.94 17.10 6.63
C GLU A 143 0.03 16.35 7.62
N ASN A 144 -0.31 15.11 7.30
CA ASN A 144 -1.24 14.28 8.06
C ASN A 144 -0.56 13.06 8.70
N SER A 145 0.49 13.30 9.49
CA SER A 145 1.31 12.24 10.11
C SER A 145 0.50 11.26 10.98
N ILE A 146 -0.51 11.75 11.70
CA ILE A 146 -1.40 10.92 12.54
C ILE A 146 -2.22 9.95 11.68
N LEU A 147 -2.77 10.42 10.55
CA LEU A 147 -3.54 9.59 9.64
C LEU A 147 -2.65 8.54 8.96
N LYS A 148 -1.46 8.93 8.50
CA LYS A 148 -0.45 7.99 7.97
C LYS A 148 -0.09 6.92 9.00
N THR A 149 0.21 7.33 10.23
CA THR A 149 0.55 6.41 11.33
C THR A 149 -0.60 5.44 11.63
N THR A 150 -1.83 5.93 11.62
CA THR A 150 -3.02 5.10 11.89
C THR A 150 -3.26 4.10 10.77
N LEU A 151 -3.09 4.53 9.51
CA LEU A 151 -3.17 3.67 8.34
C LEU A 151 -2.15 2.53 8.39
N LEU A 152 -0.90 2.83 8.77
CA LEU A 152 0.14 1.81 8.96
C LEU A 152 -0.21 0.85 10.09
N LYS A 153 -0.71 1.34 11.23
CA LYS A 153 -1.15 0.49 12.35
C LYS A 153 -2.24 -0.51 11.94
N ILE A 154 -3.20 -0.08 11.12
CA ILE A 154 -4.25 -0.96 10.60
C ILE A 154 -3.63 -2.10 9.79
N LEU A 155 -2.67 -1.78 8.90
CA LEU A 155 -1.98 -2.79 8.09
C LEU A 155 -1.13 -3.73 8.96
N SER A 156 -0.36 -3.20 9.90
CA SER A 156 0.47 -3.99 10.81
C SER A 156 -0.37 -4.94 11.68
N ALA A 157 -1.55 -4.51 12.12
CA ALA A 157 -2.46 -5.35 12.90
C ALA A 157 -3.01 -6.54 12.11
N LYS A 158 -3.13 -6.44 10.77
CA LYS A 158 -3.52 -7.56 9.90
C LYS A 158 -2.40 -8.60 9.75
N PHE A 159 -1.14 -8.19 9.86
CA PHE A 159 0.04 -9.06 9.69
C PHE A 159 1.00 -9.02 10.89
N PRO A 160 0.55 -9.38 12.11
CA PRO A 160 1.34 -9.15 13.33
C PRO A 160 2.65 -9.95 13.35
N ARG A 161 2.65 -11.19 12.85
CA ARG A 161 3.84 -12.05 12.79
C ARG A 161 4.90 -11.50 11.83
N ILE A 162 4.51 -11.29 10.58
CA ILE A 162 5.38 -10.73 9.53
C ILE A 162 5.92 -9.36 9.94
N TYR A 163 5.08 -8.50 10.51
CA TYR A 163 5.50 -7.19 10.98
C TYR A 163 6.56 -7.31 12.08
N THR A 164 6.35 -8.20 13.06
CA THR A 164 7.32 -8.43 14.15
C THR A 164 8.64 -8.96 13.61
N GLU A 165 8.61 -9.88 12.65
CA GLU A 165 9.80 -10.46 12.01
C GLU A 165 10.57 -9.42 11.17
N LEU A 166 9.86 -8.61 10.38
CA LEU A 166 10.46 -7.48 9.66
C LEU A 166 11.13 -6.52 10.65
N HIS A 167 10.50 -6.20 11.78
CA HIS A 167 11.09 -5.35 12.82
C HIS A 167 12.26 -5.98 13.56
N ALA A 168 12.25 -7.30 13.78
CA ALA A 168 13.36 -8.02 14.40
C ALA A 168 14.59 -8.05 13.48
N GLN A 169 14.40 -8.32 12.19
CA GLN A 169 15.47 -8.29 11.19
C GLN A 169 16.12 -6.90 11.07
N LEU A 170 15.31 -5.84 11.21
CA LEU A 170 15.78 -4.45 11.25
C LEU A 170 16.66 -4.14 12.47
N ARG A 171 16.36 -4.71 13.64
CA ARG A 171 17.15 -4.49 14.86
C ARG A 171 18.49 -5.23 14.85
N LEU A 172 18.54 -6.41 14.23
CA LEU A 172 19.76 -7.22 14.15
C LEU A 172 20.79 -6.70 13.15
N THR A 173 20.36 -5.83 12.23
CA THR A 173 21.22 -5.25 11.20
C THR A 173 21.67 -3.83 11.54
N ALA A 174 21.06 -3.17 12.53
CA ALA A 174 21.35 -1.80 12.98
C ALA A 174 22.65 -1.70 13.76
#